data_AF-A0A366WA39-F1
#
_entry.id   AF-A0A366WA39-F1
#
_cell.length_a   1.000
_cell.length_b   1.000
_cell.length_c   1.000
_cell.angle_alpha   90.00
_cell.angle_beta   90.00
_cell.angle_gamma   90.00
#
_symmetry.space_group_name_H-M   'P 1'
#
loop_
_entity.id
_entity.type
_entity.pdbx_description
1 polymer ?
#
loop_
_entity_poly.entity_id
_entity_poly.type
_entity_poly.pdbx_seq_one_letter_code
_entity_poly.pdbx_strand_id
1 'polypeptide(L)'
;MQESNISIKWLIYAFLIGLSANACFSILTISQVTFSLFPFFTLFFAITHFYRLYINEANNEVTIRPAWAAFFIGIFSYAAFTGALYPELGSNFLSITISLILAIWLMYKLMFGDKHYSA
;
A
#
# COMPACT_ATOMS: atom_id res chain seq x y z
N MET A 1 -20.83 16.71 14.72
CA MET A 1 -19.56 15.95 14.59
C MET A 1 -19.71 15.12 13.34
N GLN A 2 -18.93 15.41 12.31
CA GLN A 2 -19.04 14.74 11.00
C GLN A 2 -18.30 13.41 11.11
N GLU A 3 -19.00 12.29 10.91
CA GLU A 3 -18.36 10.97 10.92
C GLU A 3 -17.26 10.96 9.85
N SER A 4 -16.01 10.94 10.30
CA SER A 4 -14.83 10.96 9.44
C SER A 4 -14.61 9.56 8.88
N ASN A 5 -15.31 9.26 7.80
CA ASN A 5 -15.21 7.98 7.13
C ASN A 5 -13.88 7.85 6.37
N ILE A 6 -13.22 6.68 6.45
CA ILE A 6 -11.94 6.43 5.81
C ILE A 6 -12.12 6.41 4.28
N SER A 7 -11.36 7.23 3.55
CA SER A 7 -11.45 7.30 2.08
C SER A 7 -10.74 6.12 1.43
N ILE A 8 -11.52 5.17 0.91
CA ILE A 8 -11.01 4.00 0.19
C ILE A 8 -10.12 4.40 -0.99
N LYS A 9 -10.40 5.54 -1.64
CA LYS A 9 -9.59 6.05 -2.76
C LYS A 9 -8.14 6.28 -2.35
N TRP A 10 -7.91 6.89 -1.18
CA TRP A 10 -6.56 7.10 -0.66
C TRP A 10 -5.84 5.77 -0.43
N LEU A 11 -6.55 4.76 0.10
CA LEU A 11 -5.97 3.44 0.36
C LEU A 11 -5.54 2.76 -0.92
N ILE A 12 -6.39 2.78 -1.95
CA ILE A 12 -6.10 2.18 -3.25
C ILE A 12 -4.87 2.83 -3.87
N TYR A 13 -4.83 4.16 -3.94
CA TYR A 13 -3.69 4.85 -4.55
C TYR A 13 -2.41 4.68 -3.72
N ALA A 14 -2.47 4.75 -2.39
CA ALA A 14 -1.32 4.52 -1.54
C ALA A 14 -0.77 3.09 -1.72
N PHE A 15 -1.63 2.08 -1.77
CA PHE A 15 -1.25 0.69 -2.09
C PHE A 15 -0.57 0.58 -3.45
N LEU A 16 -1.16 1.18 -4.50
CA LEU A 16 -0.58 1.15 -5.85
C LEU A 16 0.77 1.84 -5.91
N ILE A 17 0.95 2.97 -5.21
CA ILE A 17 2.25 3.66 -5.11
C ILE A 17 3.28 2.73 -4.46
N GLY A 18 2.96 2.12 -3.33
CA GLY A 18 3.90 1.22 -2.64
C GLY A 18 4.27 -0.01 -3.48
N LEU A 19 3.26 -0.65 -4.10
CA LEU A 19 3.43 -1.81 -4.97
C LEU A 19 4.32 -1.49 -6.18
N SER A 20 4.00 -0.42 -6.89
CA SER A 20 4.71 -0.02 -8.11
C SER A 20 6.10 0.55 -7.82
N ALA A 21 6.29 1.26 -6.70
CA ALA A 21 7.62 1.72 -6.29
C ALA A 21 8.57 0.56 -6.02
N ASN A 22 8.11 -0.47 -5.29
CA ASN A 22 8.94 -1.66 -5.06
C ASN A 22 9.20 -2.44 -6.36
N ALA A 23 8.22 -2.53 -7.26
CA ALA A 23 8.40 -3.14 -8.57
C ALA A 23 9.45 -2.40 -9.43
N CYS A 24 9.42 -1.07 -9.49
CA CYS A 24 10.43 -0.27 -10.16
C CYS A 24 11.83 -0.54 -9.56
N PHE A 25 11.94 -0.53 -8.23
CA PHE A 25 13.22 -0.81 -7.56
C PHE A 25 13.73 -2.21 -7.86
N SER A 26 12.85 -3.22 -7.79
CA SER A 26 13.19 -4.61 -8.06
C SER A 26 13.66 -4.83 -9.50
N ILE A 27 12.98 -4.23 -10.49
CA ILE A 27 13.37 -4.27 -11.90
C ILE A 27 14.78 -3.70 -12.12
N LEU A 28 15.16 -2.65 -11.36
CA LEU A 28 16.45 -1.99 -11.50
C LEU A 28 17.59 -2.68 -10.74
N THR A 29 17.29 -3.54 -9.77
CA THR A 29 18.28 -4.08 -8.82
C THR A 29 18.40 -5.59 -8.82
N ILE A 30 17.37 -6.32 -9.24
CA ILE A 30 17.32 -7.78 -9.21
C ILE A 30 17.33 -8.31 -10.64
N SER A 31 18.42 -8.99 -11.02
CA SER A 31 18.63 -9.49 -12.39
C SER A 31 17.59 -10.50 -12.89
N GLN A 32 16.95 -11.22 -11.96
CA GLN A 32 15.94 -12.23 -12.26
C GLN A 32 14.59 -11.61 -12.63
N VAL A 33 14.34 -10.37 -12.17
CA VAL A 33 13.08 -9.68 -12.45
C VAL A 33 13.12 -9.16 -13.88
N THR A 34 12.19 -9.63 -14.70
CA THR A 34 12.10 -9.20 -16.11
C THR A 34 11.80 -7.70 -16.20
N PHE A 35 12.54 -7.01 -17.05
CA PHE A 35 12.34 -5.59 -17.30
C PHE A 35 10.93 -5.30 -17.85
N SER A 36 10.28 -4.27 -17.30
CA SER A 36 8.95 -3.83 -17.72
C SER A 36 8.77 -2.34 -17.44
N LEU A 37 8.18 -1.61 -18.40
CA LEU A 37 7.85 -0.19 -18.24
C LEU A 37 6.55 0.04 -17.46
N PHE A 38 5.73 -0.99 -17.30
CA PHE A 38 4.40 -0.86 -16.70
C PHE A 38 4.45 -0.31 -15.26
N PRO A 39 5.33 -0.80 -14.34
CA PRO A 39 5.39 -0.27 -12.99
C PRO A 39 5.73 1.22 -12.92
N PHE A 40 6.55 1.73 -13.83
CA PHE A 40 6.90 3.15 -13.88
C PHE A 40 5.70 4.02 -14.26
N PHE A 41 4.93 3.60 -15.28
CA PHE A 41 3.69 4.28 -15.64
C PHE A 41 2.64 4.18 -14.54
N THR A 42 2.47 3.00 -13.92
CA THR A 42 1.56 2.83 -12.78
C THR A 42 1.93 3.75 -11.63
N LEU A 43 3.22 3.86 -11.29
CA LEU A 43 3.70 4.75 -10.24
C LEU A 43 3.41 6.22 -10.57
N PHE A 44 3.73 6.65 -11.79
CA PHE A 44 3.47 8.01 -12.25
C PHE A 44 1.98 8.36 -12.16
N PHE A 45 1.10 7.51 -12.68
CA PHE A 45 -0.34 7.74 -12.62
C PHE A 45 -0.88 7.67 -11.19
N ALA A 46 -0.41 6.75 -10.36
CA ALA A 46 -0.87 6.63 -8.98
C ALA A 46 -0.47 7.87 -8.15
N ILE A 47 0.78 8.34 -8.27
CA ILE A 47 1.24 9.56 -7.57
C ILE A 47 0.45 10.78 -8.03
N THR A 48 0.27 10.97 -9.34
CA THR A 48 -0.43 12.14 -9.87
C THR A 48 -1.89 12.19 -9.43
N HIS A 49 -2.58 11.05 -9.41
CA HIS A 49 -3.96 10.98 -8.92
C HIS A 49 -4.02 11.14 -7.41
N PHE A 50 -3.12 10.52 -6.66
CA PHE A 50 -3.06 10.67 -5.20
C PHE A 50 -2.78 12.11 -4.78
N TYR A 51 -1.89 12.81 -5.49
CA TYR A 51 -1.59 14.22 -5.23
C TYR A 51 -2.82 15.11 -5.44
N ARG A 52 -3.55 14.91 -6.54
CA ARG A 52 -4.81 15.63 -6.80
C ARG A 52 -5.86 15.31 -5.72
N LEU A 53 -5.95 14.05 -5.33
CA LEU A 53 -6.87 13.59 -4.27
C LEU A 53 -6.52 14.24 -2.93
N TYR A 54 -5.24 14.29 -2.57
CA TYR A 54 -4.73 14.91 -1.35
C TYR A 54 -5.08 16.40 -1.28
N ILE A 55 -4.88 17.15 -2.38
CA ILE A 55 -5.25 18.58 -2.43
C ILE A 55 -6.76 18.77 -2.31
N ASN A 56 -7.55 17.96 -3.03
CA ASN A 56 -9.01 18.09 -3.04
C ASN A 56 -9.67 17.66 -1.72
N GLU A 57 -9.02 16.77 -0.95
CA GLU A 57 -9.51 16.23 0.32
C GLU A 57 -8.60 16.64 1.50
N ALA A 58 -8.15 17.89 1.54
CA ALA A 58 -7.18 18.39 2.52
C ALA A 58 -7.58 18.18 4.00
N ASN A 59 -8.88 18.03 4.31
CA ASN A 59 -9.38 17.80 5.67
C ASN A 59 -9.47 16.31 6.07
N ASN A 60 -8.93 15.37 5.27
CA ASN A 60 -9.08 13.93 5.49
C ASN A 60 -7.98 13.31 6.37
N GLU A 61 -7.74 13.89 7.54
CA GLU A 61 -6.66 13.46 8.44
C GLU A 61 -6.81 12.01 8.93
N VAL A 62 -8.06 11.56 9.11
CA VAL A 62 -8.37 10.21 9.62
C VAL A 62 -7.94 9.11 8.66
N THR A 63 -7.86 9.41 7.36
CA THR A 63 -7.43 8.46 6.33
C THR A 63 -5.90 8.36 6.19
N ILE A 64 -5.13 9.32 6.70
CA ILE A 64 -3.67 9.37 6.53
C ILE A 64 -3.00 8.11 7.11
N ARG A 65 -3.35 7.71 8.33
CA ARG A 65 -2.77 6.51 8.98
C ARG A 65 -3.11 5.22 8.22
N PRO A 66 -4.39 4.93 7.90
CA PRO A 66 -4.76 3.84 7.00
C PRO A 66 -4.04 3.86 5.64
N ALA A 67 -3.84 5.03 5.03
CA ALA A 67 -3.16 5.16 3.74
C ALA A 67 -1.68 4.76 3.83
N TRP A 68 -0.97 5.15 4.89
CA TRP A 68 0.39 4.68 5.13
C TRP A 68 0.47 3.15 5.30
N ALA A 69 -0.48 2.56 6.02
CA ALA A 69 -0.55 1.09 6.11
C ALA A 69 -0.76 0.46 4.74
N ALA A 70 -1.67 0.99 3.91
CA ALA A 70 -1.89 0.52 2.54
C ALA A 70 -0.64 0.64 1.66
N PHE A 71 0.12 1.73 1.77
CA PHE A 71 1.40 1.92 1.08
C PHE A 71 2.41 0.84 1.45
N PHE A 72 2.63 0.59 2.75
CA PHE A 72 3.56 -0.45 3.19
C PHE A 72 3.07 -1.86 2.81
N ILE A 73 1.77 -2.14 2.89
CA ILE A 73 1.19 -3.39 2.37
C ILE A 73 1.56 -3.56 0.89
N GLY A 74 1.47 -2.51 0.08
CA GLY A 74 1.89 -2.55 -1.34
C GLY A 74 3.36 -2.94 -1.49
N ILE A 75 4.26 -2.26 -0.78
CA ILE A 75 5.70 -2.57 -0.81
C ILE A 75 5.95 -4.02 -0.42
N PHE A 76 5.52 -4.43 0.77
CA PHE A 76 5.84 -5.75 1.30
C PHE A 76 5.15 -6.89 0.54
N SER A 77 3.98 -6.64 -0.05
CA SER A 77 3.32 -7.64 -0.90
C SER A 77 4.10 -7.92 -2.18
N TYR A 78 4.64 -6.88 -2.84
CA TYR A 78 5.50 -7.11 -4.01
C TYR A 78 6.80 -7.81 -3.62
N ALA A 79 7.42 -7.42 -2.50
CA ALA A 79 8.62 -8.09 -2.00
C ALA A 79 8.36 -9.58 -1.69
N ALA A 80 7.23 -9.87 -1.05
CA ALA A 80 6.83 -11.24 -0.74
C ALA A 80 6.56 -12.07 -2.00
N PHE A 81 5.89 -11.47 -2.99
CA PHE A 81 5.62 -12.06 -4.29
C PHE A 81 6.93 -12.40 -5.02
N THR A 82 7.84 -11.44 -5.13
CA THR A 82 9.15 -11.64 -5.79
C THR A 82 9.97 -12.72 -5.10
N GLY A 83 10.02 -12.73 -3.76
CA GLY A 83 10.72 -13.79 -3.01
C GLY A 83 10.03 -15.16 -3.09
N ALA A 84 8.72 -15.22 -3.36
CA ALA A 84 8.03 -16.48 -3.65
C ALA A 84 8.34 -16.98 -5.07
N LEU A 85 8.45 -16.06 -6.03
CA LEU A 85 8.73 -16.37 -7.44
C LEU A 85 10.20 -16.75 -7.67
N TYR A 86 11.12 -16.16 -6.91
CA TYR A 86 12.56 -16.37 -6.98
C TYR A 86 13.13 -16.74 -5.60
N PRO A 87 12.95 -18.00 -5.14
CA PRO A 87 13.39 -18.44 -3.80
C PRO A 87 14.90 -18.29 -3.55
N GLU A 88 15.72 -18.22 -4.59
CA GLU A 88 17.16 -17.97 -4.53
C GLU A 88 17.53 -16.58 -3.98
N LEU A 89 16.58 -15.63 -3.97
CA LEU A 89 16.76 -14.30 -3.38
C LEU A 89 16.67 -14.32 -1.84
N GLY A 90 16.32 -15.47 -1.26
CA GLY A 90 16.16 -15.66 0.17
C GLY A 90 14.70 -15.69 0.63
N SER A 91 14.52 -15.76 1.95
CA SER A 91 13.19 -15.95 2.53
C SER A 91 12.30 -14.72 2.36
N ASN A 92 11.06 -14.95 1.92
CA ASN A 92 10.00 -13.95 1.89
C ASN A 92 9.22 -13.81 3.22
N PHE A 93 9.60 -14.57 4.26
CA PHE A 93 8.86 -14.69 5.52
C PHE A 93 8.62 -13.34 6.21
N LEU A 94 9.64 -12.49 6.26
CA LEU A 94 9.53 -11.17 6.87
C LEU A 94 8.54 -10.30 6.09
N SER A 95 8.67 -10.24 4.76
CA SER A 95 7.80 -9.45 3.89
C SER A 95 6.34 -9.87 4.00
N ILE A 96 6.05 -11.18 3.94
CA ILE A 96 4.67 -11.66 4.05
C ILE A 96 4.10 -11.44 5.46
N THR A 97 4.92 -11.59 6.51
CA THR A 97 4.49 -11.38 7.90
C THR A 97 4.08 -9.92 8.13
N ILE A 98 4.91 -8.96 7.68
CA ILE A 98 4.60 -7.54 7.82
C ILE A 98 3.35 -7.18 7.01
N SER A 99 3.25 -7.67 5.76
CA SER A 99 2.07 -7.43 4.93
C SER A 99 0.79 -7.94 5.61
N LEU A 100 0.83 -9.15 6.19
CA LEU A 100 -0.32 -9.75 6.86
C LEU A 100 -0.73 -8.97 8.12
N ILE A 101 0.22 -8.59 8.98
CA ILE A 101 -0.05 -7.81 10.20
C ILE A 101 -0.72 -6.49 9.84
N LEU A 102 -0.18 -5.77 8.85
CA LEU A 102 -0.73 -4.50 8.40
C LEU A 102 -2.11 -4.67 7.75
N ALA A 103 -2.30 -5.73 6.93
CA ALA A 103 -3.57 -6.02 6.30
C ALA A 103 -4.66 -6.34 7.33
N ILE A 104 -4.36 -7.18 8.33
CA ILE A 104 -5.27 -7.48 9.43
C ILE A 104 -5.63 -6.21 10.20
N TRP A 105 -4.64 -5.38 10.53
CA TRP A 105 -4.88 -4.12 11.23
C TRP A 105 -5.74 -3.15 10.40
N LEU A 106 -5.46 -3.02 9.10
CA LEU A 106 -6.21 -2.14 8.20
C LEU A 106 -7.66 -2.64 8.04
N MET A 107 -7.86 -3.95 7.87
CA MET A 107 -9.21 -4.55 7.84
C MET A 107 -9.96 -4.31 9.14
N TYR A 108 -9.32 -4.53 10.29
CA TYR A 108 -9.92 -4.26 11.60
C TYR A 108 -10.32 -2.78 11.74
N LYS A 109 -9.44 -1.86 11.33
CA LYS A 109 -9.73 -0.43 11.38
C LYS A 109 -10.87 -0.03 10.42
N LEU A 110 -10.98 -0.64 9.25
CA LEU A 110 -12.08 -0.39 8.30
C LEU A 110 -13.42 -0.96 8.78
N MET A 111 -13.41 -2.13 9.43
CA MET A 111 -14.63 -2.81 9.88
C MET A 111 -15.16 -2.30 11.24
N PHE A 112 -14.25 -1.91 12.15
CA PHE A 112 -14.59 -1.60 13.54
C PHE A 112 -14.17 -0.20 13.99
N GLY A 113 -13.45 0.55 13.16
CA GLY A 113 -12.90 1.87 13.50
C GLY A 113 -13.91 3.00 13.46
N ASP A 114 -14.97 2.92 14.28
CA ASP A 114 -15.57 4.02 15.06
C ASP A 114 -16.87 3.58 15.77
N LYS A 115 -16.93 2.35 16.27
CA LYS A 115 -17.90 2.03 17.33
C LYS A 115 -17.34 2.53 18.65
N HIS A 116 -17.54 3.81 18.96
CA HIS A 116 -17.52 4.26 20.34
C HIS A 116 -18.57 3.42 21.10
N TYR A 117 -18.13 2.43 21.88
CA TYR A 117 -18.99 1.81 22.87
C TYR A 117 -19.30 2.89 23.91
N SER A 118 -20.43 3.57 23.73
CA SER A 118 -21.07 4.29 24.82
C SER A 118 -21.69 3.23 25.73
N ALA A 119 -20.95 2.85 26.78
CA ALA A 119 -21.54 2.20 27.95
C ALA A 119 -22.33 3.23 28.76
#